data_AF-A0A166CTM9-F1
#
_entry.id   AF-A0A166CTM9-F1
#
_cell.length_a   1.000
_cell.length_b   1.000
_cell.length_c   1.000
_cell.angle_alpha   90.00
_cell.angle_beta   90.00
_cell.angle_gamma   90.00
#
_symmetry.space_group_name_H-M   'P 1'
#
loop_
_entity.id
_entity.type
_entity.pdbx_description
1 polymer ?
#
loop_
_entity_poly.entity_id
_entity_poly.type
_entity_poly.pdbx_seq_one_letter_code
_entity_poly.pdbx_strand_id
1 'polypeptide(L)'
;MKLVTPFTPSSVDGVSSHGTFVHKAVEQPEDIPESIFALLWATAAMSGGFESLPGGTALLLSEAWPTIWIWVKYIYHANLRDLPSVIHNTAFARRYTVIVAMLGLLAKHGDNQLIFEIVLNHESDILPMMADMWKGEGTDKNLATQGFQCGIFPSTPAPQIQQKFIAQVIATCGTAQEAVHVACQRVERHLEQKHRGYEAISLDLYFFTSEMMQIEPSPLMQPMYASSSVAIMLMHSWNHITSISFTDSVERRNALITTCMGGAVALARSSPQAPNRISDMLHQDLLRLLAKSISLVQKSSPHHHTFREGIVSPATVHREILSLIRRCVAADLKRGDLRPLATHARVRDAWSELQKQLYQREMSTHRYFVW
;
A
#
# COMPACT_ATOMS: atom_id res chain seq x y z
N MET A 1 33.93 -8.26 -38.19
CA MET A 1 32.57 -7.84 -37.79
C MET A 1 31.72 -7.72 -39.06
N LYS A 2 30.74 -8.60 -39.25
CA LYS A 2 29.77 -8.53 -40.34
C LYS A 2 28.38 -8.45 -39.70
N LEU A 3 27.68 -7.37 -39.97
CA LEU A 3 26.26 -7.19 -39.67
C LEU A 3 25.45 -8.18 -40.52
N VAL A 4 24.57 -8.95 -39.88
CA VAL A 4 23.57 -9.78 -40.56
C VAL A 4 22.20 -9.15 -40.30
N THR A 5 21.52 -8.85 -41.40
CA THR A 5 20.22 -8.19 -41.55
C THR A 5 19.05 -9.05 -41.06
N PRO A 6 17.88 -8.46 -40.77
CA PRO A 6 16.74 -9.16 -40.19
C PRO A 6 15.99 -9.99 -41.24
N PHE A 7 15.57 -11.19 -40.85
CA PHE A 7 14.78 -12.11 -41.67
C PHE A 7 13.35 -11.56 -41.89
N THR A 8 13.02 -11.31 -43.16
CA THR A 8 11.64 -11.22 -43.65
C THR A 8 11.19 -12.63 -44.04
N PRO A 9 10.00 -13.12 -43.63
CA PRO A 9 9.54 -14.44 -44.03
C PRO A 9 8.87 -14.39 -45.41
N SER A 10 9.52 -14.97 -46.41
CA SER A 10 8.92 -15.28 -47.71
C SER A 10 8.26 -16.66 -47.68
N SER A 11 6.96 -16.68 -47.97
CA SER A 11 6.06 -17.78 -48.35
C SER A 11 6.63 -19.20 -48.55
N VAL A 12 5.94 -20.22 -48.02
CA VAL A 12 5.45 -21.37 -48.81
C VAL A 12 4.18 -21.94 -48.16
N ASP A 13 3.12 -22.07 -48.95
CA ASP A 13 1.88 -22.80 -48.68
C ASP A 13 2.11 -24.31 -48.50
N GLY A 14 1.37 -24.96 -47.59
CA GLY A 14 1.24 -26.43 -47.63
C GLY A 14 0.74 -27.12 -46.36
N VAL A 15 -0.56 -27.43 -46.36
CA VAL A 15 -1.22 -28.60 -45.72
C VAL A 15 -1.92 -28.40 -44.36
N SER A 16 -3.24 -28.25 -44.53
CA SER A 16 -4.39 -28.84 -43.82
C SER A 16 -4.72 -28.49 -42.36
N SER A 17 -5.80 -27.73 -42.26
CA SER A 17 -6.91 -27.88 -41.32
C SER A 17 -7.17 -29.31 -40.82
N HIS A 18 -7.00 -29.56 -39.52
CA HIS A 18 -7.98 -30.16 -38.61
C HIS A 18 -7.34 -30.38 -37.24
N GLY A 19 -8.08 -30.02 -36.18
CA GLY A 19 -7.57 -29.95 -34.83
C GLY A 19 -7.19 -31.31 -34.25
N THR A 20 -5.97 -31.41 -33.72
CA THR A 20 -5.62 -32.35 -32.63
C THR A 20 -4.27 -32.03 -31.95
N PHE A 21 -3.87 -30.76 -31.84
CA PHE A 21 -2.66 -30.35 -31.10
C PHE A 21 -2.95 -29.48 -29.85
N VAL A 22 -4.18 -29.51 -29.33
CA VAL A 22 -4.60 -28.67 -28.18
C VAL A 22 -4.22 -29.28 -26.81
N HIS A 23 -3.61 -30.46 -26.73
CA HIS A 23 -3.34 -31.12 -25.43
C HIS A 23 -1.91 -31.60 -25.16
N LYS A 24 -0.90 -31.10 -25.89
CA LYS A 24 0.51 -31.49 -25.66
C LYS A 24 1.53 -30.35 -25.50
N ALA A 25 1.09 -29.11 -25.35
CA ALA A 25 1.98 -27.96 -25.08
C ALA A 25 1.99 -27.55 -23.60
N VAL A 26 1.80 -28.50 -22.68
CA VAL A 26 2.08 -28.31 -21.24
C VAL A 26 3.45 -28.93 -20.91
N GLU A 27 4.44 -28.65 -21.76
CA GLU A 27 5.83 -29.04 -21.54
C GLU A 27 6.66 -27.77 -21.50
N GLN A 28 6.75 -27.19 -20.30
CA GLN A 28 7.58 -26.06 -19.88
C GLN A 28 7.40 -24.74 -20.67
N PRO A 29 7.03 -23.62 -20.01
CA PRO A 29 7.06 -22.34 -20.70
C PRO A 29 8.50 -22.09 -21.18
N GLU A 30 8.67 -21.88 -22.48
CA GLU A 30 9.96 -21.81 -23.16
C GLU A 30 10.98 -21.01 -22.35
N ASP A 31 12.19 -21.55 -22.18
CA ASP A 31 13.27 -20.89 -21.45
C ASP A 31 13.58 -19.53 -22.08
N ILE A 32 13.04 -18.47 -21.48
CA ILE A 32 13.36 -17.09 -21.81
C ILE A 32 14.89 -16.95 -21.77
N PRO A 33 15.53 -16.50 -22.85
CA PRO A 33 16.99 -16.44 -22.89
C PRO A 33 17.55 -15.60 -21.76
N GLU A 34 18.58 -16.11 -21.09
CA GLU A 34 19.24 -15.44 -19.95
C GLU A 34 19.73 -14.03 -20.31
N SER A 35 20.10 -13.80 -21.58
CA SER A 35 20.49 -12.50 -22.11
C SER A 35 19.34 -11.48 -22.08
N ILE A 36 18.11 -11.91 -22.36
CA ILE A 36 16.92 -11.06 -22.25
C ILE A 36 16.65 -10.72 -20.78
N PHE A 37 16.79 -11.70 -19.89
CA PHE A 37 16.66 -11.46 -18.45
C PHE A 37 17.68 -10.45 -17.93
N ALA A 38 18.95 -10.63 -18.30
CA ALA A 38 20.02 -9.72 -17.92
C ALA A 38 19.78 -8.31 -18.46
N LEU A 39 19.27 -8.18 -19.70
CA LEU A 39 18.95 -6.90 -20.32
C LEU A 39 17.83 -6.18 -19.58
N LEU A 40 16.69 -6.83 -19.35
CA LEU A 40 15.55 -6.25 -18.63
C LEU A 40 15.94 -5.82 -17.21
N TRP A 41 16.72 -6.65 -16.51
CA TRP A 41 17.22 -6.33 -15.18
C TRP A 41 18.16 -5.12 -15.20
N ALA A 42 19.09 -5.06 -16.15
CA ALA A 42 20.01 -3.94 -16.28
C ALA A 42 19.26 -2.62 -16.57
N THR A 43 18.24 -2.65 -17.43
CA THR A 43 17.38 -1.49 -17.70
C THR A 43 16.66 -0.99 -16.45
N ALA A 44 16.11 -1.91 -15.65
CA ALA A 44 15.44 -1.55 -14.40
C ALA A 44 16.43 -1.00 -13.36
N ALA A 45 17.59 -1.64 -13.19
CA ALA A 45 18.62 -1.26 -12.23
C ALA A 45 19.26 0.11 -12.55
N MET A 46 19.55 0.38 -13.84
CA MET A 46 20.08 1.66 -14.30
C MET A 46 19.14 2.83 -13.99
N SER A 47 17.84 2.59 -13.98
CA SER A 47 16.82 3.61 -13.75
C SER A 47 16.43 3.73 -12.28
N GLY A 48 16.60 2.65 -11.50
CA GLY A 48 16.29 2.61 -10.07
C GLY A 48 17.21 3.47 -9.20
N GLY A 49 18.45 3.71 -9.64
CA GLY A 49 19.48 4.44 -8.87
C GLY A 49 19.38 5.97 -8.91
N PHE A 50 18.52 6.55 -9.75
CA PHE A 50 18.39 8.00 -9.90
C PHE A 50 17.04 8.50 -9.35
N GLU A 51 17.05 9.68 -8.74
CA GLU A 51 15.81 10.39 -8.34
C GLU A 51 15.07 10.96 -9.56
N SER A 52 15.79 11.32 -10.63
CA SER A 52 15.23 11.77 -11.91
C SER A 52 15.93 11.06 -13.06
N LEU A 53 15.17 10.53 -14.03
CA LEU A 53 15.75 9.84 -15.19
C LEU A 53 16.39 10.87 -16.16
N PRO A 54 17.69 10.75 -16.48
CA PRO A 54 18.34 11.65 -17.44
C PRO A 54 17.66 11.58 -18.82
N GLY A 55 17.51 12.73 -19.49
CA GLY A 55 16.79 12.81 -20.78
C GLY A 55 17.31 11.85 -21.86
N GLY A 56 18.63 11.67 -21.96
CA GLY A 56 19.23 10.70 -22.89
C GLY A 56 18.86 9.26 -22.57
N THR A 57 18.79 8.91 -21.28
CA THR A 57 18.36 7.57 -20.83
C THR A 57 16.86 7.36 -21.08
N ALA A 58 16.04 8.38 -20.83
CA ALA A 58 14.61 8.34 -21.10
C ALA A 58 14.30 8.14 -22.60
N LEU A 59 15.05 8.81 -23.48
CA LEU A 59 14.91 8.64 -24.93
C LEU A 59 15.26 7.22 -25.38
N LEU A 60 16.40 6.70 -24.96
CA LEU A 60 16.81 5.32 -25.27
C LEU A 60 15.79 4.30 -24.76
N LEU A 61 15.23 4.52 -23.57
CA LEU A 61 14.19 3.67 -23.02
C LEU A 61 12.91 3.74 -23.86
N SER A 62 12.49 4.94 -24.28
CA SER A 62 11.32 5.11 -25.15
C SER A 62 11.47 4.42 -26.49
N GLU A 63 12.66 4.47 -27.10
CA GLU A 63 12.95 3.77 -28.35
C GLU A 63 12.97 2.25 -28.18
N ALA A 64 13.52 1.76 -27.07
CA ALA A 64 13.58 0.33 -26.76
C ALA A 64 12.26 -0.24 -26.22
N TRP A 65 11.34 0.60 -25.75
CA TRP A 65 10.12 0.20 -25.04
C TRP A 65 9.28 -0.84 -25.78
N PRO A 66 9.00 -0.73 -27.09
CA PRO A 66 8.19 -1.73 -27.79
C PRO A 66 8.77 -3.15 -27.66
N THR A 67 10.09 -3.29 -27.75
CA THR A 67 10.78 -4.59 -27.62
C THR A 67 10.75 -5.08 -26.18
N ILE A 68 11.05 -4.18 -25.24
CA ILE A 68 10.96 -4.45 -23.79
C ILE A 68 9.56 -4.95 -23.43
N TRP A 69 8.53 -4.29 -23.93
CA TRP A 69 7.14 -4.56 -23.60
C TRP A 69 6.66 -5.92 -24.10
N ILE A 70 7.09 -6.33 -25.29
CA ILE A 70 6.83 -7.69 -25.81
C ILE A 70 7.35 -8.74 -24.82
N TRP A 71 8.58 -8.57 -24.33
CA TRP A 71 9.17 -9.50 -23.38
C TRP A 71 8.48 -9.47 -22.02
N VAL A 72 8.14 -8.29 -21.49
CA VAL A 72 7.40 -8.17 -20.23
C VAL A 72 6.05 -8.87 -20.32
N LYS A 73 5.28 -8.64 -21.39
CA LYS A 73 4.01 -9.32 -21.65
C LYS A 73 4.19 -10.84 -21.74
N TYR A 74 5.17 -11.30 -22.50
CA TYR A 74 5.45 -12.72 -22.66
C TYR A 74 5.78 -13.40 -21.32
N ILE A 75 6.68 -12.81 -20.55
CA ILE A 75 7.07 -13.33 -19.22
C ILE A 75 5.84 -13.37 -18.31
N TYR A 76 5.05 -12.29 -18.27
CA TYR A 76 3.87 -12.23 -17.41
C TYR A 76 2.83 -13.30 -17.76
N HIS A 77 2.41 -13.39 -19.02
CA HIS A 77 1.36 -14.33 -19.42
C HIS A 77 1.82 -15.79 -19.38
N ALA A 78 2.94 -16.10 -20.03
CA ALA A 78 3.38 -17.49 -20.16
C ALA A 78 3.98 -18.06 -18.86
N ASN A 79 4.41 -17.21 -17.92
CA ASN A 79 5.23 -17.66 -16.79
C ASN A 79 4.77 -17.20 -15.40
N LEU A 80 3.82 -16.26 -15.29
CA LEU A 80 3.34 -15.77 -13.98
C LEU A 80 1.82 -15.87 -13.81
N ARG A 81 1.04 -15.42 -14.80
CA ARG A 81 -0.43 -15.34 -14.69
C ARG A 81 -1.10 -16.71 -14.73
N ASP A 82 -0.67 -17.57 -15.64
CA ASP A 82 -1.31 -18.86 -15.91
C ASP A 82 -0.62 -20.04 -15.23
N LEU A 83 0.34 -19.78 -14.32
CA LEU A 83 1.03 -20.85 -13.58
C LEU A 83 0.17 -21.37 -12.41
N PRO A 84 0.09 -22.70 -12.19
CA PRO A 84 -0.53 -23.26 -11.00
C PRO A 84 0.17 -22.74 -9.74
N SER A 85 -0.61 -22.39 -8.70
CA SER A 85 -0.17 -21.84 -7.40
C SER A 85 0.83 -22.71 -6.59
N VAL A 86 1.26 -23.84 -7.15
CA VAL A 86 2.12 -24.85 -6.52
C VAL A 86 3.57 -24.74 -7.02
N ILE A 87 3.85 -24.00 -8.10
CA ILE A 87 5.20 -23.93 -8.71
C ILE A 87 5.82 -22.54 -8.48
N HIS A 88 6.08 -22.19 -7.23
CA HIS A 88 6.91 -21.02 -6.88
C HIS A 88 8.35 -21.47 -6.60
N ASN A 89 9.13 -21.65 -7.67
CA ASN A 89 10.57 -21.91 -7.58
C ASN A 89 11.37 -20.60 -7.70
N THR A 90 12.71 -20.70 -7.60
CA THR A 90 13.61 -19.54 -7.75
C THR A 90 13.47 -18.83 -9.10
N ALA A 91 13.13 -19.57 -10.17
CA ALA A 91 12.89 -18.98 -11.48
C ALA A 91 11.61 -18.12 -11.49
N PHE A 92 10.52 -18.58 -10.85
CA PHE A 92 9.30 -17.78 -10.67
C PHE A 92 9.60 -16.46 -9.97
N ALA A 93 10.28 -16.50 -8.83
CA ALA A 93 10.63 -15.30 -8.06
C ALA A 93 11.45 -14.32 -8.91
N ARG A 94 12.47 -14.83 -9.60
CA ARG A 94 13.33 -14.01 -10.49
C ARG A 94 12.54 -13.35 -11.63
N ARG A 95 11.65 -14.09 -12.27
CA ARG A 95 10.75 -13.59 -13.34
C ARG A 95 9.86 -12.49 -12.82
N TYR A 96 9.25 -12.72 -11.65
CA TYR A 96 8.38 -11.74 -11.01
C TYR A 96 9.14 -10.46 -10.65
N THR A 97 10.33 -10.56 -10.04
CA THR A 97 11.13 -9.37 -9.66
C THR A 97 11.48 -8.50 -10.86
N VAL A 98 11.75 -9.10 -12.03
CA VAL A 98 12.04 -8.34 -13.26
C VAL A 98 10.83 -7.52 -13.71
N ILE A 99 9.64 -8.12 -13.68
CA ILE A 99 8.41 -7.38 -14.04
C ILE A 99 8.12 -6.28 -13.03
N VAL A 100 8.25 -6.58 -11.74
CA VAL A 100 8.12 -5.57 -10.67
C VAL A 100 9.06 -4.41 -10.90
N ALA A 101 10.32 -4.67 -11.22
CA ALA A 101 11.32 -3.63 -11.42
C ALA A 101 11.02 -2.76 -12.66
N MET A 102 10.51 -3.36 -13.73
CA MET A 102 10.11 -2.62 -14.94
C MET A 102 8.85 -1.78 -14.73
N LEU A 103 7.84 -2.31 -14.06
CA LEU A 103 6.62 -1.54 -13.73
C LEU A 103 6.92 -0.46 -12.67
N GLY A 104 7.79 -0.77 -11.70
CA GLY A 104 8.27 0.18 -10.70
C GLY A 104 9.06 1.33 -11.32
N LEU A 105 9.83 1.08 -12.39
CA LEU A 105 10.48 2.13 -13.17
C LEU A 105 9.44 3.11 -13.74
N LEU A 106 8.40 2.60 -14.39
CA LEU A 106 7.33 3.43 -14.95
C LEU A 106 6.62 4.25 -13.87
N ALA A 107 6.36 3.63 -12.71
CA ALA A 107 5.73 4.31 -11.59
C ALA A 107 6.61 5.42 -11.01
N LYS A 108 7.91 5.13 -10.82
CA LYS A 108 8.88 6.05 -10.20
C LYS A 108 9.15 7.29 -11.05
N HIS A 109 9.24 7.11 -12.37
CA HIS A 109 9.63 8.18 -13.32
C HIS A 109 8.46 8.67 -14.17
N GLY A 110 7.22 8.50 -13.69
CA GLY A 110 6.01 8.88 -14.43
C GLY A 110 5.83 10.40 -14.63
N ASP A 111 6.66 11.21 -13.97
CA ASP A 111 6.78 12.66 -14.18
C ASP A 111 7.58 13.01 -15.44
N ASN A 112 8.44 12.11 -15.92
CA ASN A 112 9.14 12.27 -17.19
C ASN A 112 8.18 12.13 -18.37
N GLN A 113 8.15 13.11 -19.26
CA GLN A 113 7.20 13.15 -20.38
C GLN A 113 7.24 11.89 -21.26
N LEU A 114 8.42 11.33 -21.55
CA LEU A 114 8.54 10.14 -22.39
C LEU A 114 7.99 8.89 -21.69
N ILE A 115 8.23 8.77 -20.38
CA ILE A 115 7.71 7.66 -19.57
C ILE A 115 6.19 7.78 -19.42
N PHE A 116 5.70 9.01 -19.20
CA PHE A 116 4.29 9.30 -19.16
C PHE A 116 3.57 8.91 -20.47
N GLU A 117 4.15 9.27 -21.62
CA GLU A 117 3.63 8.89 -22.94
C GLU A 117 3.61 7.37 -23.15
N ILE A 118 4.63 6.64 -22.69
CA ILE A 118 4.64 5.18 -22.70
C ILE A 118 3.45 4.61 -21.92
N VAL A 119 3.20 5.09 -20.70
CA VAL A 119 2.11 4.59 -19.86
C VAL A 119 0.76 4.89 -20.51
N LEU A 120 0.56 6.10 -21.03
CA LEU A 120 -0.69 6.47 -21.70
C LEU A 120 -0.95 5.66 -22.98
N ASN A 121 0.07 5.49 -23.83
CA ASN A 121 -0.07 4.77 -25.11
C ASN A 121 -0.35 3.28 -24.93
N HIS A 122 0.00 2.72 -23.76
CA HIS A 122 -0.17 1.31 -23.43
C HIS A 122 -1.04 1.09 -22.19
N GLU A 123 -1.89 2.07 -21.85
CA GLU A 123 -2.63 2.05 -20.58
C GLU A 123 -3.56 0.84 -20.44
N SER A 124 -4.15 0.39 -21.55
CA SER A 124 -5.04 -0.77 -21.63
C SER A 124 -4.34 -2.10 -21.35
N ASP A 125 -3.01 -2.13 -21.34
CA ASP A 125 -2.23 -3.33 -21.07
C ASP A 125 -1.40 -3.19 -19.78
N ILE A 126 -0.75 -2.04 -19.55
CA ILE A 126 0.12 -1.80 -18.40
C ILE A 126 -0.70 -1.73 -17.11
N LEU A 127 -1.76 -0.92 -17.07
CA LEU A 127 -2.52 -0.71 -15.83
C LEU A 127 -3.25 -1.99 -15.37
N PRO A 128 -3.86 -2.81 -16.26
CA PRO A 128 -4.42 -4.09 -15.86
C PRO A 128 -3.38 -5.06 -15.31
N MET A 129 -2.19 -5.13 -15.91
CA MET A 129 -1.10 -5.98 -15.41
C MET A 129 -0.65 -5.54 -14.01
N MET A 130 -0.46 -4.23 -13.80
CA MET A 130 -0.13 -3.67 -12.49
C MET A 130 -1.22 -4.00 -11.45
N ALA A 131 -2.49 -3.84 -11.80
CA ALA A 131 -3.61 -4.11 -10.89
C ALA A 131 -3.76 -5.60 -10.56
N ASP A 132 -3.51 -6.49 -11.53
CA ASP A 132 -3.52 -7.93 -11.31
C ASP A 132 -2.41 -8.38 -10.37
N MET A 133 -1.18 -7.93 -10.60
CA MET A 133 -0.05 -8.19 -9.69
C MET A 133 -0.32 -7.61 -8.29
N TRP A 134 -0.85 -6.38 -8.23
CA TRP A 134 -1.22 -5.74 -6.97
C TRP A 134 -2.22 -6.58 -6.16
N LYS A 135 -3.26 -7.11 -6.82
CA LYS A 135 -4.24 -8.02 -6.21
C LYS A 135 -3.59 -9.35 -5.83
N GLY A 136 -2.71 -9.88 -6.66
CA GLY A 136 -1.98 -11.13 -6.44
C GLY A 136 -1.24 -11.13 -5.11
N GLU A 137 -0.43 -10.11 -4.81
CA GLU A 137 0.27 -10.05 -3.50
C GLU A 137 -0.66 -9.83 -2.31
N GLY A 138 -1.83 -9.23 -2.58
CA GLY A 138 -2.88 -9.03 -1.61
C GLY A 138 -3.83 -10.21 -1.45
N THR A 139 -3.68 -11.30 -2.20
CA THR A 139 -4.56 -12.48 -2.09
C THR A 139 -3.79 -13.80 -1.95
N ASP A 140 -2.61 -13.90 -2.57
CA ASP A 140 -1.74 -15.07 -2.54
C ASP A 140 -0.58 -14.87 -1.54
N LYS A 141 -0.49 -15.79 -0.57
CA LYS A 141 0.57 -15.79 0.46
C LYS A 141 1.97 -16.01 -0.12
N ASN A 142 2.07 -16.71 -1.26
CA ASN A 142 3.35 -16.98 -1.91
C ASN A 142 3.84 -15.78 -2.75
N LEU A 143 2.92 -14.93 -3.21
CA LEU A 143 3.24 -13.70 -3.93
C LEU A 143 3.52 -12.52 -3.02
N ALA A 144 3.01 -12.54 -1.78
CA ALA A 144 3.16 -11.46 -0.81
C ALA A 144 4.62 -11.04 -0.51
N THR A 145 5.60 -11.88 -0.85
CA THR A 145 7.04 -11.62 -0.65
C THR A 145 7.76 -11.05 -1.87
N GLN A 146 7.07 -10.86 -3.00
CA GLN A 146 7.73 -10.61 -4.29
C GLN A 146 7.87 -9.11 -4.66
N GLY A 147 7.25 -8.21 -3.89
CA GLY A 147 7.66 -6.80 -3.79
C GLY A 147 7.06 -5.83 -4.80
N PHE A 148 5.94 -6.16 -5.46
CA PHE A 148 5.13 -5.21 -6.23
C PHE A 148 4.48 -4.21 -5.27
N GLN A 149 5.15 -3.08 -5.11
CA GLN A 149 4.72 -2.01 -4.21
C GLN A 149 3.42 -1.37 -4.71
N CYS A 150 2.56 -0.97 -3.77
CA CYS A 150 1.38 -0.19 -4.09
C CYS A 150 1.75 0.98 -5.01
N GLY A 151 1.00 1.14 -6.10
CA GLY A 151 1.22 2.12 -7.16
C GLY A 151 1.01 3.56 -6.71
N ILE A 152 1.87 4.03 -5.82
CA ILE A 152 2.05 5.44 -5.52
C ILE A 152 2.95 5.96 -6.62
N PHE A 153 2.36 6.62 -7.60
CA PHE A 153 3.08 7.39 -8.61
C PHE A 153 3.49 8.70 -7.94
N PRO A 154 4.76 8.89 -7.55
CA PRO A 154 5.17 10.15 -6.99
C PRO A 154 5.16 11.19 -8.11
N SER A 155 4.36 12.24 -7.92
CA SER A 155 4.33 13.51 -8.68
C SER A 155 3.72 13.55 -10.08
N THR A 156 3.05 14.68 -10.34
CA THR A 156 2.37 15.10 -11.58
C THR A 156 3.20 14.87 -12.86
N PRO A 157 2.61 14.36 -13.96
CA PRO A 157 1.17 14.27 -14.26
C PRO A 157 0.45 13.03 -13.69
N ALA A 158 1.05 12.36 -12.69
CA ALA A 158 0.53 11.22 -11.93
C ALA A 158 -0.97 11.20 -11.56
N PRO A 159 -1.70 12.30 -11.27
CA PRO A 159 -3.08 12.18 -10.78
C PRO A 159 -4.03 11.44 -11.74
N GLN A 160 -3.88 11.63 -13.06
CA GLN A 160 -4.74 10.94 -14.04
C GLN A 160 -4.40 9.45 -14.17
N ILE A 161 -3.11 9.11 -14.20
CA ILE A 161 -2.66 7.71 -14.24
C ILE A 161 -3.04 7.00 -12.94
N GLN A 162 -2.88 7.67 -11.80
CA GLN A 162 -3.30 7.14 -10.50
C GLN A 162 -4.81 6.87 -10.50
N GLN A 163 -5.65 7.81 -10.93
CA GLN A 163 -7.10 7.59 -11.03
C GLN A 163 -7.46 6.40 -11.93
N LYS A 164 -6.83 6.28 -13.10
CA LYS A 164 -7.02 5.13 -14.00
C LYS A 164 -6.54 3.81 -13.38
N PHE A 165 -5.40 3.84 -12.69
CA PHE A 165 -4.88 2.69 -11.96
C PHE A 165 -5.83 2.25 -10.85
N ILE A 166 -6.35 3.18 -10.04
CA ILE A 166 -7.34 2.88 -8.99
C ILE A 166 -8.62 2.29 -9.60
N ALA A 167 -9.12 2.85 -10.71
CA ALA A 167 -10.27 2.28 -11.42
C ALA A 167 -10.01 0.85 -11.86
N GLN A 168 -8.79 0.57 -12.35
CA GLN A 168 -8.38 -0.76 -12.75
C GLN A 168 -8.22 -1.72 -11.56
N VAL A 169 -7.70 -1.26 -10.41
CA VAL A 169 -7.65 -2.03 -9.16
C VAL A 169 -9.06 -2.43 -8.72
N ILE A 170 -10.01 -1.49 -8.73
CA ILE A 170 -11.41 -1.75 -8.41
C ILE A 170 -12.00 -2.78 -9.37
N ALA A 171 -11.78 -2.62 -10.68
CA ALA A 171 -12.26 -3.56 -11.68
C ALA A 171 -11.68 -4.97 -11.50
N THR A 172 -10.37 -5.07 -11.25
CA THR A 172 -9.67 -6.35 -11.04
C THR A 172 -10.08 -7.03 -9.73
N CYS A 173 -10.38 -6.26 -8.68
CA CYS A 173 -10.92 -6.79 -7.42
C CYS A 173 -12.44 -7.04 -7.47
N GLY A 174 -13.13 -6.53 -8.50
CA GLY A 174 -14.57 -6.64 -8.70
C GLY A 174 -15.37 -5.53 -7.99
N THR A 175 -14.93 -5.07 -6.82
CA THR A 175 -15.56 -3.95 -6.10
C THR A 175 -14.52 -3.09 -5.36
N ALA A 176 -14.91 -1.87 -5.00
CA ALA A 176 -14.06 -0.97 -4.22
C ALA A 176 -13.88 -1.45 -2.77
N GLN A 177 -14.89 -2.13 -2.22
CA GLN A 177 -14.83 -2.78 -0.91
C GLN A 177 -13.81 -3.92 -0.90
N GLU A 178 -13.84 -4.76 -1.93
CA GLU A 178 -12.88 -5.85 -2.08
C GLU A 178 -11.46 -5.30 -2.30
N ALA A 179 -11.30 -4.24 -3.09
CA ALA A 179 -10.01 -3.57 -3.24
C ALA A 179 -9.46 -3.08 -1.89
N VAL A 180 -10.29 -2.45 -1.05
CA VAL A 180 -9.87 -2.04 0.31
C VAL A 180 -9.52 -3.25 1.18
N HIS A 181 -10.28 -4.35 1.08
CA HIS A 181 -9.98 -5.57 1.82
C HIS A 181 -8.61 -6.15 1.42
N VAL A 182 -8.35 -6.29 0.12
CA VAL A 182 -7.08 -6.73 -0.45
C VAL A 182 -5.93 -5.82 0.00
N ALA A 183 -6.13 -4.49 -0.03
CA ALA A 183 -5.13 -3.53 0.46
C ALA A 183 -4.79 -3.75 1.95
N CYS A 184 -5.78 -4.02 2.80
CA CYS A 184 -5.53 -4.35 4.20
C CYS A 184 -4.75 -5.65 4.33
N GLN A 185 -5.11 -6.68 3.57
CA GLN A 185 -4.41 -7.97 3.62
C GLN A 185 -2.95 -7.84 3.16
N ARG A 186 -2.62 -6.94 2.23
CA ARG A 186 -1.23 -6.69 1.82
C ARG A 186 -0.37 -6.23 3.00
N VAL A 187 -0.82 -5.21 3.73
CA VAL A 187 -0.10 -4.70 4.92
C VAL A 187 0.07 -5.79 5.98
N GLU A 188 -1.02 -6.51 6.30
CA GLU A 188 -0.98 -7.60 7.30
C GLU A 188 0.02 -8.69 6.90
N ARG A 189 0.02 -9.12 5.63
CA ARG A 189 1.00 -10.11 5.16
C ARG A 189 2.43 -9.60 5.26
N HIS A 190 2.70 -8.32 4.97
CA HIS A 190 4.04 -7.75 5.16
C HIS A 190 4.46 -7.74 6.64
N LEU A 191 3.54 -7.55 7.57
CA LEU A 191 3.82 -7.61 9.01
C LEU A 191 4.06 -9.04 9.51
N GLU A 192 3.46 -10.04 8.89
CA GLU A 192 3.64 -11.47 9.18
C GLU A 192 4.99 -12.03 8.67
N GLN A 193 5.66 -11.35 7.75
CA GLN A 193 6.93 -11.81 7.18
C GLN A 193 8.06 -11.89 8.22
N LYS A 194 8.87 -12.95 8.10
CA LYS A 194 10.06 -13.15 8.94
C LYS A 194 11.09 -12.01 8.76
N HIS A 195 11.28 -11.57 7.52
CA HIS A 195 12.09 -10.40 7.18
C HIS A 195 11.15 -9.33 6.62
N ARG A 196 10.92 -8.27 7.39
CA ARG A 196 9.94 -7.24 7.05
C ARG A 196 10.57 -6.19 6.14
N GLY A 197 10.01 -6.03 4.95
CA GLY A 197 10.33 -4.91 4.06
C GLY A 197 9.60 -3.65 4.50
N TYR A 198 10.20 -2.87 5.41
CA TYR A 198 9.57 -1.64 5.93
C TYR A 198 9.31 -0.58 4.88
N GLU A 199 10.04 -0.58 3.76
CA GLU A 199 9.75 0.25 2.60
C GLU A 199 8.37 -0.09 2.01
N ALA A 200 8.11 -1.39 1.77
CA ALA A 200 6.84 -1.85 1.24
C ALA A 200 5.69 -1.57 2.22
N ILE A 201 5.90 -1.79 3.52
CA ILE A 201 4.94 -1.43 4.56
C ILE A 201 4.64 0.07 4.54
N SER A 202 5.67 0.90 4.38
CA SER A 202 5.53 2.35 4.32
C SER A 202 4.68 2.80 3.14
N LEU A 203 4.93 2.23 1.96
CA LEU A 203 4.17 2.55 0.75
C LEU A 203 2.73 2.07 0.87
N ASP A 204 2.49 0.84 1.31
CA ASP A 204 1.12 0.32 1.48
C ASP A 204 0.34 1.10 2.55
N LEU A 205 0.97 1.56 3.63
CA LEU A 205 0.33 2.43 4.61
C LEU A 205 0.10 3.85 4.08
N TYR A 206 1.06 4.40 3.33
CA TYR A 206 0.94 5.72 2.72
C TYR A 206 -0.23 5.79 1.73
N PHE A 207 -0.47 4.70 0.99
CA PHE A 207 -1.62 4.57 0.09
C PHE A 207 -2.94 4.89 0.81
N PHE A 208 -3.20 4.30 1.98
CA PHE A 208 -4.42 4.59 2.75
C PHE A 208 -4.52 6.07 3.14
N THR A 209 -3.42 6.64 3.64
CA THR A 209 -3.43 8.07 4.02
C THR A 209 -3.62 8.99 2.83
N SER A 210 -2.99 8.66 1.69
CA SER A 210 -3.12 9.41 0.45
C SER A 210 -4.58 9.39 0.00
N GLU A 211 -5.17 8.20 -0.20
CA GLU A 211 -6.53 8.03 -0.71
C GLU A 211 -7.63 8.59 0.22
N MET A 212 -7.43 8.59 1.54
CA MET A 212 -8.37 9.18 2.50
C MET A 212 -8.27 10.71 2.61
N MET A 213 -7.11 11.30 2.32
CA MET A 213 -6.83 12.73 2.51
C MET A 213 -6.71 13.52 1.20
N GLN A 214 -7.02 12.94 0.05
CA GLN A 214 -6.98 13.65 -1.24
C GLN A 214 -7.98 14.81 -1.27
N ILE A 215 -7.61 15.87 -2.01
CA ILE A 215 -8.48 17.03 -2.27
C ILE A 215 -9.69 16.60 -3.11
N GLU A 216 -9.45 15.75 -4.12
CA GLU A 216 -10.51 15.12 -4.90
C GLU A 216 -10.88 13.77 -4.29
N PRO A 217 -12.18 13.47 -4.11
CA PRO A 217 -12.60 12.26 -3.42
C PRO A 217 -12.27 11.00 -4.24
N SER A 218 -11.35 10.18 -3.72
CA SER A 218 -11.03 8.86 -4.26
C SER A 218 -12.26 7.93 -4.23
N PRO A 219 -12.46 7.07 -5.25
CA PRO A 219 -13.51 6.05 -5.23
C PRO A 219 -13.33 5.01 -4.11
N LEU A 220 -12.13 4.92 -3.51
CA LEU A 220 -11.87 4.03 -2.38
C LEU A 220 -12.18 4.67 -1.02
N MET A 221 -12.35 6.00 -0.95
CA MET A 221 -12.49 6.73 0.31
C MET A 221 -13.69 6.25 1.15
N GLN A 222 -14.88 6.14 0.54
CA GLN A 222 -16.08 5.70 1.25
C GLN A 222 -15.96 4.23 1.75
N PRO A 223 -15.53 3.26 0.91
CA PRO A 223 -15.18 1.92 1.37
C PRO A 223 -14.15 1.88 2.51
N MET A 224 -13.10 2.71 2.46
CA MET A 224 -12.10 2.79 3.54
C MET A 224 -12.71 3.27 4.84
N TYR A 225 -13.53 4.34 4.80
CA TYR A 225 -14.22 4.86 5.98
C TYR A 225 -15.25 3.89 6.58
N ALA A 226 -15.85 3.04 5.77
CA ALA A 226 -16.82 2.03 6.20
C ALA A 226 -16.18 0.71 6.68
N SER A 227 -14.90 0.45 6.39
CA SER A 227 -14.24 -0.84 6.63
C SER A 227 -13.59 -0.95 8.01
N SER A 228 -13.92 -2.00 8.79
CA SER A 228 -13.34 -2.20 10.14
C SER A 228 -11.95 -2.78 10.02
N SER A 229 -11.69 -3.53 8.94
CA SER A 229 -10.37 -4.04 8.59
C SER A 229 -9.34 -2.92 8.45
N VAL A 230 -9.71 -1.74 7.96
CA VAL A 230 -8.78 -0.60 7.88
C VAL A 230 -8.39 -0.12 9.28
N ALA A 231 -9.35 0.03 10.18
CA ALA A 231 -9.07 0.43 11.57
C ALA A 231 -8.19 -0.60 12.28
N ILE A 232 -8.52 -1.90 12.15
CA ILE A 232 -7.77 -3.00 12.76
C ILE A 232 -6.34 -3.05 12.20
N MET A 233 -6.17 -3.00 10.87
CA MET A 233 -4.87 -3.03 10.21
C MET A 233 -3.98 -1.87 10.62
N LEU A 234 -4.55 -0.65 10.73
CA LEU A 234 -3.79 0.51 11.21
C LEU A 234 -3.31 0.31 12.65
N MET A 235 -4.14 -0.25 13.54
CA MET A 235 -3.75 -0.51 14.92
C MET A 235 -2.71 -1.62 15.03
N HIS A 236 -2.83 -2.71 14.26
CA HIS A 236 -1.82 -3.77 14.20
C HIS A 236 -0.47 -3.25 13.71
N SER A 237 -0.49 -2.48 12.61
CA SER A 237 0.70 -1.82 12.06
C SER A 237 1.35 -0.91 13.11
N TRP A 238 0.55 -0.06 13.75
CA TRP A 238 1.04 0.87 14.76
C TRP A 238 1.62 0.14 15.98
N ASN A 239 0.99 -0.93 16.44
CA ASN A 239 1.51 -1.76 17.51
C ASN A 239 2.87 -2.39 17.14
N HIS A 240 3.01 -2.90 15.92
CA HIS A 240 4.29 -3.42 15.43
C HIS A 240 5.36 -2.31 15.37
N ILE A 241 5.06 -1.15 14.79
CA ILE A 241 6.01 -0.05 14.63
C ILE A 241 6.51 0.48 15.98
N THR A 242 5.65 0.49 17.00
CA THR A 242 6.00 0.94 18.36
C THR A 242 6.63 -0.15 19.23
N SER A 243 6.74 -1.37 18.72
CA SER A 243 7.32 -2.49 19.44
C SER A 243 8.85 -2.50 19.40
N ILE A 244 9.44 -3.29 20.29
CA ILE A 244 10.89 -3.58 20.28
C ILE A 244 11.32 -4.40 19.05
N SER A 245 10.39 -5.08 18.38
CA SER A 245 10.68 -5.88 17.18
C SER A 245 10.80 -5.04 15.90
N PHE A 246 10.61 -3.72 15.97
CA PHE A 246 10.90 -2.83 14.85
C PHE A 246 12.41 -2.62 14.71
N THR A 247 12.96 -2.97 13.55
CA THR A 247 14.42 -3.04 13.31
C THR A 247 14.97 -2.01 12.32
N ASP A 248 14.15 -1.13 11.76
CA ASP A 248 14.60 -0.07 10.83
C ASP A 248 15.02 1.22 11.57
N SER A 249 15.38 2.26 10.82
CA SER A 249 15.82 3.56 11.35
C SER A 249 14.75 4.25 12.20
N VAL A 250 15.22 5.11 13.11
CA VAL A 250 14.34 5.91 13.98
C VAL A 250 13.49 6.87 13.15
N GLU A 251 14.08 7.44 12.10
CA GLU A 251 13.43 8.34 11.15
C GLU A 251 12.25 7.64 10.47
N ARG A 252 12.47 6.42 9.96
CA ARG A 252 11.42 5.63 9.32
C ARG A 252 10.35 5.20 10.33
N ARG A 253 10.75 4.83 11.55
CA ARG A 253 9.79 4.54 12.63
C ARG A 253 8.86 5.72 12.87
N ASN A 254 9.40 6.94 12.97
CA ASN A 254 8.62 8.14 13.21
C ASN A 254 7.70 8.49 12.04
N ALA A 255 8.17 8.34 10.80
CA ALA A 255 7.35 8.53 9.61
C ALA A 255 6.15 7.56 9.62
N LEU A 256 6.40 6.27 9.86
CA LEU A 256 5.36 5.23 9.91
C LEU A 256 4.35 5.44 11.06
N ILE A 257 4.81 5.86 12.24
CA ILE A 257 3.92 6.25 13.36
C ILE A 257 3.01 7.41 12.91
N THR A 258 3.59 8.41 12.23
CA THR A 258 2.83 9.56 11.73
C THR A 258 1.79 9.14 10.70
N THR A 259 2.13 8.23 9.78
CA THR A 259 1.19 7.67 8.80
C THR A 259 0.04 6.92 9.49
N CYS A 260 0.33 6.02 10.44
CA CYS A 260 -0.70 5.29 11.17
C CYS A 260 -1.64 6.22 11.95
N MET A 261 -1.06 7.21 12.63
CA MET A 261 -1.82 8.20 13.38
C MET A 261 -2.68 9.08 12.46
N GLY A 262 -2.13 9.52 11.32
CA GLY A 262 -2.87 10.28 10.31
C GLY A 262 -4.08 9.50 9.78
N GLY A 263 -3.90 8.22 9.44
CA GLY A 263 -4.99 7.34 9.02
C GLY A 263 -6.06 7.16 10.10
N ALA A 264 -5.64 6.96 11.36
CA ALA A 264 -6.56 6.84 12.49
C ALA A 264 -7.36 8.14 12.74
N VAL A 265 -6.72 9.30 12.62
CA VAL A 265 -7.38 10.62 12.70
C VAL A 265 -8.40 10.79 11.58
N ALA A 266 -8.05 10.45 10.34
CA ALA A 266 -8.96 10.51 9.20
C ALA A 266 -10.21 9.64 9.43
N LEU A 267 -10.03 8.39 9.89
CA LEU A 267 -11.15 7.52 10.25
C LEU A 267 -12.02 8.09 11.37
N ALA A 268 -11.42 8.67 12.41
CA ALA A 268 -12.16 9.19 13.55
C ALA A 268 -12.92 10.49 13.26
N ARG A 269 -12.46 11.28 12.30
CA ARG A 269 -13.04 12.60 11.99
C ARG A 269 -13.94 12.61 10.77
N SER A 270 -13.53 11.90 9.72
CA SER A 270 -14.14 12.01 8.40
C SER A 270 -15.03 10.84 8.05
N SER A 271 -14.95 9.71 8.79
CA SER A 271 -15.83 8.56 8.54
C SER A 271 -17.28 8.88 8.94
N PRO A 272 -18.26 8.59 8.08
CA PRO A 272 -19.67 8.59 8.48
C PRO A 272 -19.98 7.60 9.61
N GLN A 273 -19.14 6.58 9.78
CA GLN A 273 -19.21 5.58 10.85
C GLN A 273 -18.10 5.78 11.91
N ALA A 274 -17.60 7.00 12.06
CA ALA A 274 -16.56 7.34 13.02
C ALA A 274 -16.79 6.77 14.44
N PRO A 275 -18.03 6.75 14.99
CA PRO A 275 -18.30 6.09 16.26
C PRO A 275 -17.84 4.62 16.32
N ASN A 276 -18.18 3.85 15.29
CA ASN A 276 -17.80 2.44 15.17
C ASN A 276 -16.29 2.32 14.96
N ARG A 277 -15.67 3.18 14.14
CA ARG A 277 -14.22 3.14 13.90
C ARG A 277 -13.41 3.44 15.16
N ILE A 278 -13.85 4.43 15.95
CA ILE A 278 -13.23 4.74 17.23
C ILE A 278 -13.38 3.57 18.20
N SER A 279 -14.56 2.93 18.22
CA SER A 279 -14.77 1.71 19.00
C SER A 279 -13.80 0.60 18.59
N ASP A 280 -13.69 0.31 17.29
CA ASP A 280 -12.77 -0.70 16.75
C ASP A 280 -11.32 -0.42 17.20
N MET A 281 -10.86 0.82 17.06
CA MET A 281 -9.50 1.21 17.47
C MET A 281 -9.29 1.11 18.99
N LEU A 282 -10.28 1.47 19.80
CA LEU A 282 -10.19 1.36 21.26
C LEU A 282 -10.12 -0.08 21.75
N HIS A 283 -10.80 -1.01 21.08
CA HIS A 283 -10.66 -2.45 21.34
C HIS A 283 -9.28 -2.99 20.95
N GLN A 284 -8.56 -2.27 20.09
CA GLN A 284 -7.21 -2.59 19.63
C GLN A 284 -6.13 -1.71 20.31
N ASP A 285 -6.33 -1.38 21.59
CA ASP A 285 -5.33 -0.72 22.44
C ASP A 285 -4.88 0.70 21.98
N LEU A 286 -5.73 1.46 21.25
CA LEU A 286 -5.39 2.81 20.75
C LEU A 286 -4.73 3.73 21.81
N LEU A 287 -5.26 3.76 23.04
CA LEU A 287 -4.74 4.63 24.10
C LEU A 287 -3.30 4.27 24.51
N ARG A 288 -3.02 2.97 24.58
CA ARG A 288 -1.69 2.43 24.86
C ARG A 288 -0.71 2.77 23.74
N LEU A 289 -1.16 2.66 22.48
CA LEU A 289 -0.34 2.99 21.31
C LEU A 289 0.03 4.47 21.27
N LEU A 290 -0.92 5.35 21.60
CA LEU A 290 -0.67 6.79 21.75
C LEU A 290 0.39 7.06 22.82
N ALA A 291 0.26 6.43 23.99
CA ALA A 291 1.22 6.58 25.10
C ALA A 291 2.64 6.14 24.70
N LYS A 292 2.78 4.97 24.07
CA LYS A 292 4.07 4.46 23.58
C LYS A 292 4.67 5.39 22.53
N SER A 293 3.86 5.89 21.61
CA SER A 293 4.33 6.75 20.51
C SER A 293 4.94 8.05 21.02
N ILE A 294 4.35 8.66 22.04
CA ILE A 294 4.89 9.89 22.65
C ILE A 294 6.31 9.67 23.15
N SER A 295 6.55 8.58 23.88
CA SER A 295 7.89 8.27 24.39
C SER A 295 8.93 7.98 23.30
N LEU A 296 8.50 7.53 22.13
CA LEU A 296 9.37 7.17 21.02
C LEU A 296 9.73 8.39 20.16
N VAL A 297 8.75 9.21 19.80
CA VAL A 297 8.92 10.34 18.86
C VAL A 297 9.72 11.50 19.49
N GLN A 298 9.66 11.66 20.82
CA GLN A 298 10.37 12.72 21.55
C GLN A 298 11.89 12.64 21.51
N LYS A 299 12.46 11.49 21.18
CA LYS A 299 13.91 11.34 21.10
C LYS A 299 14.52 11.89 19.81
N SER A 300 13.72 12.43 18.88
CA SER A 300 14.18 12.48 17.47
C SER A 300 13.89 13.70 16.57
N SER A 301 12.93 14.63 16.77
CA SER A 301 12.82 15.83 15.88
C SER A 301 11.70 16.83 16.30
N PRO A 302 11.74 18.14 15.91
CA PRO A 302 10.78 19.18 16.32
C PRO A 302 9.41 19.17 15.63
N HIS A 303 9.11 18.26 14.71
CA HIS A 303 7.91 18.32 13.85
C HIS A 303 6.62 17.76 14.52
N HIS A 304 6.30 18.26 15.72
CA HIS A 304 5.17 17.81 16.54
C HIS A 304 3.81 18.48 16.22
N HIS A 305 3.51 18.78 14.96
CA HIS A 305 2.25 19.45 14.60
C HIS A 305 1.08 18.47 14.46
N THR A 306 1.30 17.23 14.05
CA THR A 306 0.25 16.20 13.87
C THR A 306 -0.32 15.65 15.17
N PHE A 307 0.43 15.72 16.29
CA PHE A 307 -0.08 15.32 17.61
C PHE A 307 -1.15 16.28 18.18
N ARG A 308 -1.33 17.45 17.56
CA ARG A 308 -2.13 18.56 18.10
C ARG A 308 -3.60 18.50 17.72
N GLU A 309 -3.92 17.72 16.71
CA GLU A 309 -5.27 17.64 16.19
C GLU A 309 -5.98 16.47 16.85
N GLY A 310 -6.69 16.77 17.95
CA GLY A 310 -7.42 15.79 18.74
C GLY A 310 -8.21 14.81 17.87
N ILE A 311 -7.95 13.50 18.05
CA ILE A 311 -8.58 12.39 17.33
C ILE A 311 -10.10 12.39 17.53
N VAL A 312 -10.56 13.00 18.62
CA VAL A 312 -11.93 12.91 19.09
C VAL A 312 -12.56 14.30 19.09
N SER A 313 -13.30 14.63 18.02
CA SER A 313 -14.18 15.80 18.07
C SER A 313 -15.32 15.52 19.07
N PRO A 314 -15.68 16.46 19.96
CA PRO A 314 -16.75 16.28 20.94
C PRO A 314 -18.10 15.90 20.32
N ALA A 315 -18.33 16.25 19.04
CA ALA A 315 -19.56 15.94 18.32
C ALA A 315 -19.73 14.45 17.99
N THR A 316 -18.62 13.69 17.88
CA THR A 316 -18.60 12.31 17.36
C THR A 316 -18.69 11.25 18.46
N VAL A 317 -18.68 11.66 19.73
CA VAL A 317 -18.59 10.73 20.88
C VAL A 317 -19.95 10.47 21.50
N HIS A 318 -20.51 9.32 21.14
CA HIS A 318 -21.68 8.75 21.81
C HIS A 318 -21.32 8.21 23.21
N ARG A 319 -22.30 8.14 24.12
CA ARG A 319 -22.16 7.66 25.51
C ARG A 319 -21.38 6.34 25.61
N GLU A 320 -21.56 5.45 24.65
CA GLU A 320 -20.91 4.13 24.58
C GLU A 320 -19.40 4.23 24.35
N ILE A 321 -18.95 5.14 23.50
CA ILE A 321 -17.52 5.39 23.26
C ILE A 321 -16.89 6.04 24.50
N LEU A 322 -17.59 6.97 25.15
CA LEU A 322 -17.13 7.56 26.41
C LEU A 322 -16.93 6.48 27.49
N SER A 323 -17.90 5.56 27.61
CA SER A 323 -17.84 4.41 28.51
C SER A 323 -16.69 3.46 28.15
N LEU A 324 -16.47 3.19 26.86
CA LEU A 324 -15.36 2.37 26.40
C LEU A 324 -14.01 3.01 26.70
N ILE A 325 -13.83 4.30 26.40
CA ILE A 325 -12.61 5.06 26.74
C ILE A 325 -12.32 4.90 28.23
N ARG A 326 -13.30 5.12 29.12
CA ARG A 326 -13.09 4.97 30.57
C ARG A 326 -12.63 3.57 30.97
N ARG A 327 -13.23 2.53 30.38
CA ARG A 327 -12.84 1.14 30.63
C ARG A 327 -11.41 0.87 30.15
N CYS A 328 -11.06 1.30 28.95
CA CYS A 328 -9.70 1.16 28.40
C CYS A 328 -8.67 1.92 29.26
N VAL A 329 -8.98 3.15 29.68
CA VAL A 329 -8.12 3.94 30.58
C VAL A 329 -7.89 3.25 31.91
N ALA A 330 -8.95 2.77 32.55
CA ALA A 330 -8.84 2.07 33.82
C ALA A 330 -8.00 0.78 33.67
N ALA A 331 -8.15 0.07 32.55
CA ALA A 331 -7.35 -1.11 32.24
C ALA A 331 -5.86 -0.77 32.03
N ASP A 332 -5.55 0.27 31.26
CA ASP A 332 -4.18 0.67 30.95
C ASP A 332 -3.46 1.31 32.16
N LEU A 333 -4.19 2.03 33.02
CA LEU A 333 -3.68 2.52 34.30
C LEU A 333 -3.29 1.37 35.24
N LYS A 334 -4.12 0.32 35.33
CA LYS A 334 -3.80 -0.88 36.12
C LYS A 334 -2.55 -1.60 35.60
N ARG A 335 -2.28 -1.55 34.31
CA ARG A 335 -1.08 -2.13 33.67
C ARG A 335 0.17 -1.28 33.83
N GLY A 336 0.05 -0.02 34.28
CA GLY A 336 1.17 0.92 34.42
C GLY A 336 1.64 1.56 33.11
N ASP A 337 0.92 1.32 32.01
CA ASP A 337 1.35 1.65 30.65
C ASP A 337 1.11 3.12 30.24
N LEU A 338 0.32 3.88 31.02
CA LEU A 338 0.01 5.30 30.74
C LEU A 338 0.93 6.31 31.43
N ARG A 339 1.95 5.87 32.18
CA ARG A 339 2.93 6.79 32.81
C ARG A 339 3.52 7.83 31.84
N PRO A 340 3.84 7.49 30.56
CA PRO A 340 4.35 8.46 29.60
C PRO A 340 3.36 9.57 29.20
N LEU A 341 2.04 9.36 29.35
CA LEU A 341 1.04 10.40 29.11
C LEU A 341 1.05 11.44 30.23
N ALA A 342 1.35 11.04 31.46
CA ALA A 342 1.36 11.91 32.64
C ALA A 342 2.62 12.78 32.73
N THR A 343 3.75 12.32 32.18
CA THR A 343 5.03 13.07 32.20
C THR A 343 5.06 14.23 31.21
N HIS A 344 4.20 14.24 30.20
CA HIS A 344 4.20 15.27 29.16
C HIS A 344 3.09 16.26 29.37
N ALA A 345 3.44 17.48 29.80
CA ALA A 345 2.49 18.53 30.15
C ALA A 345 1.39 18.68 29.10
N ARG A 346 1.74 18.83 27.82
CA ARG A 346 0.75 19.04 26.74
C ARG A 346 -0.17 17.85 26.49
N VAL A 347 0.35 16.62 26.59
CA VAL A 347 -0.45 15.40 26.42
C VAL A 347 -1.34 15.20 27.62
N ARG A 348 -0.80 15.38 28.83
CA ARG A 348 -1.54 15.37 30.09
C ARG A 348 -2.64 16.42 30.08
N ASP A 349 -2.40 17.60 29.53
CA ASP A 349 -3.38 18.69 29.47
C ASP A 349 -4.47 18.36 28.43
N ALA A 350 -4.13 17.86 27.24
CA ALA A 350 -5.10 17.38 26.25
C ALA A 350 -5.90 16.16 26.77
N TRP A 351 -5.26 15.28 27.53
CA TRP A 351 -5.87 14.14 28.18
C TRP A 351 -6.81 14.55 29.32
N SER A 352 -6.38 15.51 30.15
CA SER A 352 -7.21 16.08 31.20
C SER A 352 -8.40 16.83 30.62
N GLU A 353 -8.20 17.52 29.49
CA GLU A 353 -9.26 18.19 28.75
C GLU A 353 -10.24 17.18 28.15
N LEU A 354 -9.75 16.09 27.55
CA LEU A 354 -10.59 14.98 27.15
C LEU A 354 -11.39 14.46 28.35
N GLN A 355 -10.74 14.13 29.49
CA GLN A 355 -11.42 13.68 30.71
C GLN A 355 -12.47 14.67 31.23
N LYS A 356 -12.19 15.99 31.21
CA LYS A 356 -13.16 17.03 31.56
C LYS A 356 -14.35 17.03 30.63
N GLN A 357 -14.12 16.93 29.32
CA GLN A 357 -15.18 16.84 28.32
C GLN A 357 -15.99 15.54 28.47
N LEU A 358 -15.34 14.41 28.80
CA LEU A 358 -15.98 13.14 29.14
C LEU A 358 -16.90 13.28 30.36
N TYR A 359 -16.46 14.02 31.39
CA TYR A 359 -17.23 14.24 32.62
C TYR A 359 -18.41 15.20 32.41
N GLN A 360 -18.18 16.30 31.70
CA GLN A 360 -19.23 17.29 31.39
C GLN A 360 -20.36 16.70 30.56
N ARG A 361 -20.07 15.82 29.58
CA ARG A 361 -21.11 15.15 28.79
C ARG A 361 -21.90 14.08 29.55
N GLU A 362 -21.28 13.41 30.53
CA GLU A 362 -22.02 12.49 31.40
C GLU A 362 -22.99 13.26 32.31
N MET A 363 -22.55 14.40 32.84
CA MET A 363 -23.39 15.28 33.66
C MET A 363 -24.55 15.90 32.87
N SER A 364 -24.33 16.24 31.59
CA SER A 364 -25.41 16.75 30.75
C SER A 364 -26.40 15.65 30.35
N THR A 365 -25.96 14.43 30.07
CA THR A 365 -26.87 13.31 29.75
C THR A 365 -27.67 12.80 30.95
N HIS A 366 -27.13 12.86 32.17
CA HIS A 366 -27.90 12.56 33.39
C HIS A 366 -28.99 13.60 33.71
N ARG A 367 -28.83 14.86 33.25
CA ARG A 367 -29.85 15.90 33.43
C ARG A 367 -31.07 15.75 32.51
N TYR A 368 -31.00 14.92 31.47
CA TYR A 368 -32.12 14.68 30.55
C TYR A 368 -32.90 13.37 30.82
N PHE A 369 -32.57 12.63 31.89
CA PHE A 369 -33.27 11.39 32.30
C PHE A 369 -33.85 11.48 33.73
N VAL A 370 -34.15 12.69 34.19
CA VAL A 370 -35.02 12.91 35.36
C VAL A 370 -36.24 13.68 34.88
N TRP A 371 -37.20 12.96 34.31
CA TRP A 371 -38.62 13.29 34.31
C TRP A 371 -39.40 12.00 34.48
#